data_AF-A0A3A4KW25-F1
#
_entry.id   AF-A0A3A4KW25-F1
#
_cell.length_a   1.000
_cell.length_b   1.000
_cell.length_c   1.000
_cell.angle_alpha   90.00
_cell.angle_beta   90.00
_cell.angle_gamma   90.00
#
_symmetry.space_group_name_H-M   'P 1'
#
loop_
_entity.id
_entity.type
_entity.pdbx_description
1 polymer ?
#
loop_
_entity_poly.entity_id
_entity_poly.type
_entity_poly.pdbx_seq_one_letter_code
_entity_poly.pdbx_strand_id
1 'polypeptide(L)'
;MADILCAECERPVKDGLTLCVSCGDSLCEALLVVPELLLDIAITRARLDRVRGARTAGRAAEAALPVRAAGRGTLMVGDEALAAIGNTVTTWARALAEDLGVNPPINDAWLVRLTEQHRDAPPRDGTTLPLVSVGAVEQAAVWLAQHREPLRAYEAALELLRDITNAVDRLRCAVDRPRELRYLGPCSECGAELRAERGESWVRCRARTCRTQHEIASIEADARAAAEDRLYTLAELGGVLTAVGARIGRATLYRWAGARRIEPRGWQHEDEYGQRITDHQVSEGDRQVYRLGDVLLLATRDEKQGGSAA
;
A
#
# COMPACT_ATOMS: atom_id res chain seq x y z
N MET A 1 -20.36 -6.53 -46.40
CA MET A 1 -20.81 -5.70 -45.26
C MET A 1 -19.58 -5.54 -44.40
N ALA A 2 -19.12 -4.30 -44.17
CA ALA A 2 -17.95 -4.09 -43.32
C ALA A 2 -18.34 -4.47 -41.89
N ASP A 3 -17.60 -5.40 -41.29
CA ASP A 3 -17.82 -5.79 -39.90
C ASP A 3 -17.46 -4.59 -39.02
N ILE A 4 -18.46 -4.03 -38.33
CA ILE A 4 -18.25 -2.98 -37.35
C ILE A 4 -17.53 -3.62 -36.16
N LEU A 5 -16.38 -3.05 -35.77
CA LEU A 5 -15.59 -3.54 -34.65
C LEU A 5 -15.99 -2.80 -33.37
N CYS A 6 -15.96 -3.52 -32.25
CA CYS A 6 -16.17 -2.97 -30.91
C CYS A 6 -15.09 -1.94 -30.61
N ALA A 7 -15.49 -0.75 -30.15
CA ALA A 7 -14.57 0.35 -29.91
C ALA A 7 -13.60 0.13 -28.73
N GLU A 8 -13.85 -0.85 -27.86
CA GLU A 8 -13.01 -1.16 -26.70
C GLU A 8 -12.11 -2.39 -26.89
N CYS A 9 -12.62 -3.47 -27.49
CA CYS A 9 -11.90 -4.75 -27.59
C CYS A 9 -11.70 -5.26 -29.01
N GLU A 10 -12.04 -4.45 -30.02
CA GLU A 10 -11.85 -4.75 -31.45
C GLU A 10 -12.57 -6.01 -31.97
N ARG A 11 -13.43 -6.63 -31.16
CA ARG A 11 -14.24 -7.80 -31.58
C ARG A 11 -15.33 -7.36 -32.58
N PRO A 12 -15.67 -8.20 -33.58
CA PRO A 12 -16.74 -7.88 -34.53
C PRO A 12 -18.11 -7.84 -33.84
N VAL A 13 -18.88 -6.79 -34.11
CA VAL A 13 -20.22 -6.56 -33.56
C VAL A 13 -21.26 -6.80 -34.65
N LYS A 14 -22.09 -7.83 -34.49
CA LYS A 14 -23.12 -8.20 -35.46
C LYS A 14 -24.30 -7.22 -35.49
N ASP A 15 -24.55 -6.55 -34.36
CA ASP A 15 -25.73 -5.71 -34.15
C ASP A 15 -25.47 -4.24 -34.55
N GLY A 16 -24.25 -3.91 -35.00
CA GLY A 16 -23.85 -2.55 -35.40
C GLY A 16 -23.69 -1.54 -34.26
N LEU A 17 -23.70 -1.99 -33.01
CA LEU A 17 -23.54 -1.15 -31.82
C LEU A 17 -22.08 -0.82 -31.51
N THR A 18 -21.86 0.26 -30.74
CA THR A 18 -20.53 0.73 -30.31
C THR A 18 -19.76 -0.32 -29.50
N LEU A 19 -20.47 -1.06 -28.65
CA LEU A 19 -19.90 -2.09 -27.78
C LEU A 19 -20.42 -3.48 -28.13
N CYS A 20 -19.53 -4.48 -28.07
CA CYS A 20 -19.93 -5.88 -28.14
C CYS A 20 -20.66 -6.33 -26.85
N VAL A 21 -21.37 -7.47 -26.93
CA VAL A 21 -22.09 -8.10 -25.79
C VAL A 21 -21.21 -8.19 -24.54
N SER A 22 -19.95 -8.64 -24.68
CA SER A 22 -19.06 -8.85 -23.55
C SER A 22 -18.55 -7.55 -22.92
N CYS A 23 -18.36 -6.49 -23.69
CA CYS A 23 -18.02 -5.18 -23.10
C CYS A 23 -19.23 -4.59 -22.36
N GLY A 24 -20.45 -4.81 -22.88
CA GLY A 24 -21.68 -4.50 -22.16
C GLY A 24 -21.85 -5.30 -20.88
N ASP A 25 -21.48 -6.59 -20.87
CA ASP A 25 -21.39 -7.41 -19.66
C ASP A 25 -20.45 -6.79 -18.63
N SER A 26 -19.20 -6.51 -19.03
CA SER A 26 -18.20 -5.94 -18.12
C SER A 26 -18.62 -4.60 -17.54
N LEU A 27 -19.36 -3.78 -18.30
CA LEU A 27 -19.98 -2.56 -17.77
C LEU A 27 -21.00 -2.87 -16.67
N CYS A 28 -21.91 -3.81 -16.92
CA CYS A 28 -22.92 -4.20 -15.92
C CYS A 28 -22.27 -4.82 -14.68
N GLU A 29 -21.27 -5.68 -14.85
CA GLU A 29 -20.48 -6.24 -13.75
C GLU A 29 -19.79 -5.14 -12.93
N ALA A 30 -19.17 -4.16 -13.57
CA ALA A 30 -18.55 -3.02 -12.88
C ALA A 30 -19.57 -2.21 -12.06
N LEU A 31 -20.77 -1.97 -12.60
CA LEU A 31 -21.87 -1.31 -11.89
C LEU A 31 -22.38 -2.14 -10.70
N LEU A 32 -22.52 -3.45 -10.86
CA LEU A 32 -23.04 -4.35 -9.81
C LEU A 32 -22.06 -4.55 -8.64
N VAL A 33 -20.78 -4.25 -8.82
CA VAL A 33 -19.77 -4.26 -7.75
C VAL A 33 -19.82 -2.98 -6.88
N VAL A 34 -20.41 -1.89 -7.38
CA VAL A 34 -20.46 -0.60 -6.66
C VAL A 34 -21.09 -0.70 -5.25
N PRO A 35 -22.22 -1.41 -5.04
CA PRO A 35 -22.82 -1.52 -3.71
C PRO A 35 -21.89 -2.16 -2.66
N GLU A 36 -21.16 -3.21 -3.02
CA GLU A 36 -20.18 -3.88 -2.15
C GLU A 36 -19.04 -2.92 -1.79
N LEU A 37 -18.42 -2.27 -2.78
CA LEU A 37 -17.31 -1.34 -2.54
C LEU A 37 -17.70 -0.12 -1.70
N LEU A 38 -18.92 0.37 -1.88
CA LEU A 38 -19.46 1.48 -1.07
C LEU A 38 -19.73 1.07 0.38
N LEU A 39 -20.10 -0.20 0.61
CA LEU A 39 -20.18 -0.76 1.95
C LEU A 39 -18.78 -0.91 2.58
N ASP A 40 -17.82 -1.46 1.85
CA ASP A 40 -16.45 -1.68 2.34
C ASP A 40 -15.74 -0.39 2.72
N ILE A 41 -15.86 0.65 1.89
CA ILE A 41 -15.28 1.95 2.21
C ILE A 41 -15.99 2.62 3.39
N ALA A 42 -17.30 2.42 3.57
CA ALA A 42 -18.03 2.90 4.73
C ALA A 42 -17.56 2.21 6.03
N ILE A 43 -17.35 0.89 5.99
CA ILE A 43 -16.78 0.10 7.09
C ILE A 43 -15.35 0.57 7.42
N THR A 44 -14.53 0.75 6.37
CA THR A 44 -13.14 1.22 6.49
C THR A 44 -13.07 2.62 7.11
N ARG A 45 -13.93 3.54 6.68
CA ARG A 45 -14.02 4.91 7.22
C ARG A 45 -14.51 4.95 8.66
N ALA A 46 -15.46 4.07 9.01
CA ALA A 46 -16.01 3.97 10.35
C ALA A 46 -15.07 3.27 11.35
N ARG A 47 -13.89 2.78 10.92
CA ARG A 47 -12.95 1.94 11.72
C ARG A 47 -13.62 0.69 12.29
N LEU A 48 -14.59 0.15 11.56
CA LEU A 48 -15.28 -1.09 11.91
C LEU A 48 -14.53 -2.33 11.41
N ASP A 49 -13.33 -2.14 10.85
CA ASP A 49 -12.40 -3.18 10.38
C ASP A 49 -11.79 -4.02 11.52
N ARG A 50 -12.05 -3.69 12.79
CA ARG A 50 -11.70 -4.53 13.94
C ARG A 50 -12.86 -5.43 14.34
N VAL A 51 -12.76 -6.71 13.96
CA VAL A 51 -12.64 -7.91 14.83
C VAL A 51 -13.07 -9.15 14.01
N ARG A 52 -12.20 -9.62 13.11
CA ARG A 52 -12.11 -11.06 12.78
C ARG A 52 -10.66 -11.45 12.52
N GLY A 53 -10.03 -12.03 13.55
CA GLY A 53 -8.86 -12.90 13.40
C GLY A 53 -7.47 -12.25 13.54
N ALA A 54 -6.92 -12.26 14.75
CA ALA A 54 -5.59 -12.84 15.05
C ALA A 54 -5.18 -12.49 16.49
N ARG A 55 -5.16 -13.51 17.36
CA ARG A 55 -4.42 -13.47 18.61
C ARG A 55 -2.93 -13.54 18.26
N THR A 56 -2.25 -12.40 18.25
CA THR A 56 -0.79 -12.36 18.36
C THR A 56 -0.41 -11.09 19.10
N ALA A 57 0.11 -11.27 20.30
CA ALA A 57 0.61 -10.23 21.17
C ALA A 57 1.82 -9.54 20.53
N GLY A 58 1.68 -8.24 20.27
CA GLY A 58 2.73 -7.31 19.90
C GLY A 58 2.10 -5.94 19.90
N ARG A 59 2.66 -4.98 20.64
CA ARG A 59 2.10 -3.62 20.78
C ARG A 59 1.73 -3.07 19.41
N ALA A 60 0.43 -2.84 19.21
CA ALA A 60 -0.08 -2.17 18.03
C ALA A 60 0.58 -0.79 17.95
N ALA A 61 1.50 -0.62 17.02
CA ALA A 61 1.84 0.70 16.54
C ALA A 61 0.51 1.34 16.09
N GLU A 62 0.25 2.55 16.57
CA GLU A 62 -1.01 3.25 16.38
C GLU A 62 -1.39 3.22 14.89
N ALA A 63 -2.53 2.59 14.58
CA ALA A 63 -3.04 2.54 13.22
C ALA A 63 -3.20 3.98 12.70
N ALA A 64 -2.45 4.34 11.65
CA ALA A 64 -2.46 5.66 11.06
C ALA A 64 -3.90 6.14 10.87
N LEU A 65 -4.21 7.34 11.41
CA LEU A 65 -5.52 7.95 11.24
C LEU A 65 -5.87 8.05 9.74
N PRO A 66 -7.12 7.74 9.33
CA PRO A 66 -7.57 7.83 7.94
C PRO A 66 -7.80 9.29 7.50
N VAL A 67 -6.93 10.19 7.95
CA VAL A 67 -7.00 11.63 7.72
C VAL A 67 -5.72 12.05 7.02
N ARG A 68 -5.84 12.65 5.83
CA ARG A 68 -4.72 13.33 5.17
C ARG A 68 -4.90 14.83 5.35
N ALA A 69 -3.84 15.51 5.82
CA ALA A 69 -3.78 16.96 5.68
C ALA A 69 -3.54 17.27 4.20
N ALA A 70 -4.59 17.70 3.49
CA ALA A 70 -4.44 18.29 2.17
C ALA A 70 -4.21 19.80 2.34
N GLY A 71 -3.44 20.42 1.44
CA GLY A 71 -3.16 21.87 1.49
C GLY A 71 -4.39 22.78 1.40
N ARG A 72 -5.61 22.23 1.26
CA ARG A 72 -6.91 22.92 1.32
C ARG A 72 -7.90 22.22 2.27
N GLY A 73 -7.43 21.73 3.41
CA GLY A 73 -8.29 21.21 4.49
C GLY A 73 -8.10 19.72 4.80
N THR A 74 -8.88 19.25 5.77
CA THR A 74 -8.85 17.87 6.27
C THR A 74 -9.79 17.01 5.43
N LEU A 75 -9.26 16.23 4.50
CA LEU A 75 -10.04 15.24 3.73
C LEU A 75 -9.79 13.84 4.29
N MET A 76 -10.87 13.06 4.43
CA MET A 76 -10.78 11.65 4.77
C MET A 76 -10.24 10.88 3.55
N VAL A 77 -9.46 9.84 3.82
CA VAL A 77 -9.01 8.94 2.76
C VAL A 77 -10.22 8.32 2.07
N GLY A 78 -10.25 8.39 0.73
CA GLY A 78 -11.35 7.89 -0.08
C GLY A 78 -12.45 8.90 -0.41
N ASP A 79 -12.43 10.13 0.13
CA ASP A 79 -13.42 11.18 -0.20
C ASP A 79 -13.45 11.48 -1.72
N GLU A 80 -12.29 11.62 -2.34
CA GLU A 80 -12.20 11.89 -3.78
C GLU A 80 -12.71 10.72 -4.62
N ALA A 81 -12.42 9.48 -4.22
CA ALA A 81 -12.90 8.28 -4.91
C ALA A 81 -14.42 8.13 -4.78
N LEU A 82 -14.99 8.41 -3.60
CA LEU A 82 -16.43 8.44 -3.35
C LEU A 82 -17.13 9.54 -4.15
N ALA A 83 -16.55 10.74 -4.19
CA ALA A 83 -17.09 11.83 -4.99
C ALA A 83 -17.05 11.48 -6.48
N ALA A 84 -15.95 10.88 -6.96
CA ALA A 84 -15.81 10.45 -8.34
C ALA A 84 -16.87 9.41 -8.73
N ILE A 85 -16.97 8.29 -8.00
CA ILE A 85 -17.97 7.25 -8.31
C ILE A 85 -19.40 7.78 -8.18
N GLY A 86 -19.67 8.59 -7.16
CA GLY A 86 -20.98 9.21 -6.95
C GLY A 86 -21.37 10.12 -8.11
N ASN A 87 -20.47 11.01 -8.55
CA ASN A 87 -20.72 11.90 -9.68
C ASN A 87 -20.88 11.12 -10.99
N THR A 88 -20.01 10.14 -11.26
CA THR A 88 -20.08 9.35 -12.49
C THR A 88 -21.39 8.57 -12.58
N VAL A 89 -21.74 7.79 -11.55
CA VAL A 89 -22.96 6.98 -11.55
C VAL A 89 -24.21 7.85 -11.64
N THR A 90 -24.29 8.93 -10.86
CA THR A 90 -25.49 9.79 -10.88
C THR A 90 -25.64 10.58 -12.18
N THR A 91 -24.53 10.96 -12.81
CA THR A 91 -24.56 11.64 -14.13
C THR A 91 -25.07 10.70 -15.21
N TRP A 92 -24.52 9.49 -15.31
CA TRP A 92 -24.97 8.51 -16.29
C TRP A 92 -26.39 8.00 -16.03
N ALA A 93 -26.78 7.84 -14.76
CA ALA A 93 -28.15 7.48 -14.41
C ALA A 93 -29.16 8.54 -14.85
N ARG A 94 -28.82 9.83 -14.70
CA ARG A 94 -29.66 10.93 -15.18
C ARG A 94 -29.74 10.95 -16.71
N ALA A 95 -28.61 10.84 -17.39
CA ALA A 95 -28.57 10.86 -18.86
C ALA A 95 -29.42 9.72 -19.46
N LEU A 96 -29.26 8.49 -18.96
CA LEU A 96 -30.05 7.36 -19.44
C LEU A 96 -31.55 7.49 -19.09
N ALA A 97 -31.86 8.05 -17.91
CA ALA A 97 -33.24 8.29 -17.49
C ALA A 97 -33.95 9.30 -18.40
N GLU A 98 -33.25 10.38 -18.78
CA GLU A 98 -33.74 11.39 -19.73
C GLU A 98 -34.02 10.76 -21.10
N ASP A 99 -33.11 9.94 -21.62
CA ASP A 99 -33.27 9.29 -22.92
C ASP A 99 -34.37 8.22 -22.94
N LEU A 100 -34.59 7.51 -21.83
CA LEU A 100 -35.67 6.54 -21.68
C LEU A 100 -37.01 7.19 -21.32
N GLY A 101 -37.03 8.48 -20.93
CA GLY A 101 -38.22 9.17 -20.45
C GLY A 101 -38.78 8.60 -19.14
N VAL A 102 -37.92 8.01 -18.30
CA VAL A 102 -38.30 7.39 -17.03
C VAL A 102 -37.62 8.10 -15.87
N ASN A 103 -38.22 8.05 -14.68
CA ASN A 103 -37.55 8.47 -13.46
C ASN A 103 -36.97 7.22 -12.77
N PRO A 104 -35.66 7.17 -12.41
CA PRO A 104 -35.11 6.05 -11.68
C PRO A 104 -35.87 5.88 -10.35
N PRO A 105 -36.37 4.69 -10.04
CA PRO A 105 -37.17 4.41 -8.84
C PRO A 105 -36.29 4.32 -7.58
N ILE A 106 -35.54 5.38 -7.29
CA ILE A 106 -34.69 5.47 -6.11
C ILE A 106 -35.57 5.47 -4.86
N ASN A 107 -35.22 4.61 -3.91
CA ASN A 107 -35.92 4.27 -2.67
C ASN A 107 -37.16 3.38 -2.83
N ASP A 108 -37.46 2.89 -4.04
CA ASP A 108 -38.50 1.86 -4.19
C ASP A 108 -38.05 0.55 -3.55
N ALA A 109 -38.98 -0.13 -2.87
CA ALA A 109 -38.69 -1.33 -2.08
C ALA A 109 -37.99 -2.44 -2.88
N TRP A 110 -38.34 -2.60 -4.17
CA TRP A 110 -37.74 -3.61 -5.02
C TRP A 110 -36.28 -3.28 -5.37
N LEU A 111 -35.94 -2.01 -5.62
CA LEU A 111 -34.60 -1.59 -5.99
C LEU A 111 -33.69 -1.58 -4.77
N VAL A 112 -34.21 -1.17 -3.61
CA VAL A 112 -33.51 -1.30 -2.32
C VAL A 112 -33.15 -2.76 -2.07
N ARG A 113 -34.13 -3.67 -2.15
CA ARG A 113 -33.89 -5.11 -1.94
C ARG A 113 -32.89 -5.70 -2.93
N LEU A 114 -32.98 -5.33 -4.21
CA LEU A 114 -32.02 -5.77 -5.22
C LEU A 114 -30.61 -5.25 -4.92
N THR A 115 -30.49 -3.99 -4.49
CA THR A 115 -29.20 -3.40 -4.10
C THR A 115 -28.60 -4.08 -2.87
N GLU A 116 -29.43 -4.47 -1.90
CA GLU A 116 -28.97 -5.25 -0.74
C GLU A 116 -28.41 -6.63 -1.12
N GLN A 117 -28.98 -7.28 -2.14
CA GLN A 117 -28.47 -8.57 -2.64
C GLN A 117 -27.06 -8.45 -3.22
N HIS A 118 -26.71 -7.29 -3.78
CA HIS A 118 -25.39 -7.03 -4.36
C HIS A 118 -24.35 -6.52 -3.35
N ARG A 119 -24.69 -6.35 -2.07
CA ARG A 119 -23.73 -5.96 -1.01
C ARG A 119 -22.97 -7.14 -0.40
N ASP A 120 -23.14 -8.37 -0.91
CA ASP A 120 -22.63 -9.65 -0.36
C ASP A 120 -22.83 -9.82 1.16
N ALA A 121 -23.83 -9.13 1.72
CA ALA A 121 -24.17 -9.22 3.13
C ALA A 121 -24.89 -10.56 3.37
N PRO A 122 -24.52 -11.33 4.42
CA PRO A 122 -25.22 -12.57 4.74
C PRO A 122 -26.72 -12.31 4.87
N PRO A 123 -27.60 -13.24 4.41
CA PRO A 123 -29.04 -13.07 4.50
C PRO A 123 -29.42 -12.67 5.92
N ARG A 124 -29.96 -11.46 6.09
CA ARG A 124 -30.33 -10.95 7.40
C ARG A 124 -31.67 -11.54 7.79
N ASP A 125 -31.76 -12.10 8.98
CA ASP A 125 -33.05 -12.28 9.65
C ASP A 125 -33.70 -10.90 9.78
N GLY A 126 -35.00 -10.80 9.49
CA GLY A 126 -35.75 -9.54 9.36
C GLY A 126 -35.80 -8.64 10.61
N THR A 127 -35.08 -9.01 11.67
CA THR A 127 -34.91 -8.25 12.92
C THR A 127 -33.60 -7.44 12.99
N THR A 128 -32.68 -7.62 12.04
CA THR A 128 -31.38 -6.94 12.03
C THR A 128 -31.41 -5.71 11.12
N LEU A 129 -31.41 -4.52 11.70
CA LEU A 129 -31.29 -3.27 10.93
C LEU A 129 -29.89 -3.17 10.29
N PRO A 130 -29.78 -2.73 9.02
CA PRO A 130 -28.48 -2.45 8.40
C PRO A 130 -27.70 -1.44 9.23
N LEU A 131 -26.42 -1.71 9.47
CA LEU A 131 -25.51 -0.74 10.10
C LEU A 131 -25.33 0.52 9.22
N VAL A 132 -25.46 0.35 7.90
CA VAL A 132 -25.41 1.40 6.89
C VAL A 132 -26.60 1.20 5.94
N SER A 133 -27.48 2.20 5.84
CA SER A 133 -28.62 2.16 4.92
C SER A 133 -28.15 2.16 3.46
N VAL A 134 -28.96 1.61 2.56
CA VAL A 134 -28.69 1.68 1.12
C VAL A 134 -28.74 3.13 0.64
N GLY A 135 -27.70 3.55 -0.07
CA GLY A 135 -27.56 4.91 -0.60
C GLY A 135 -28.18 5.06 -1.99
N ALA A 136 -28.45 6.31 -2.39
CA ALA A 136 -28.98 6.60 -3.73
C ALA A 136 -27.99 6.24 -4.86
N VAL A 137 -26.67 6.36 -4.62
CA VAL A 137 -25.64 6.03 -5.60
C VAL A 137 -25.61 4.52 -5.90
N GLU A 138 -25.72 3.68 -4.87
CA GLU A 138 -25.76 2.22 -5.03
C GLU A 138 -26.99 1.80 -5.84
N GLN A 139 -28.15 2.38 -5.51
CA GLN A 139 -29.40 2.12 -6.22
C GLN A 139 -29.33 2.59 -7.68
N ALA A 140 -28.72 3.74 -7.95
CA ALA A 140 -28.50 4.23 -9.30
C ALA A 140 -27.58 3.30 -10.11
N ALA A 141 -26.52 2.77 -9.50
CA ALA A 141 -25.62 1.80 -10.16
C ALA A 141 -26.36 0.49 -10.51
N VAL A 142 -27.15 -0.03 -9.56
CA VAL A 142 -27.95 -1.25 -9.78
C VAL A 142 -29.03 -1.01 -10.83
N TRP A 143 -29.71 0.14 -10.79
CA TRP A 143 -30.71 0.52 -11.79
C TRP A 143 -30.09 0.60 -13.19
N LEU A 144 -28.92 1.24 -13.35
CA LEU A 144 -28.18 1.25 -14.60
C LEU A 144 -27.90 -0.17 -15.10
N ALA A 145 -27.41 -1.06 -14.23
CA ALA A 145 -27.10 -2.45 -14.59
C ALA A 145 -28.33 -3.26 -15.07
N GLN A 146 -29.56 -2.90 -14.65
CA GLN A 146 -30.78 -3.51 -15.17
C GLN A 146 -31.13 -3.09 -16.61
N HIS A 147 -30.54 -1.99 -17.11
CA HIS A 147 -30.81 -1.44 -18.45
C HIS A 147 -29.71 -1.80 -19.44
N ARG A 148 -29.30 -3.08 -19.46
CA ARG A 148 -28.17 -3.59 -20.25
C ARG A 148 -28.25 -3.25 -21.75
N GLU A 149 -29.37 -3.55 -22.40
CA GLU A 149 -29.53 -3.31 -23.84
C GLU A 149 -29.51 -1.79 -24.15
N PRO A 150 -30.28 -0.94 -23.44
CA PRO A 150 -30.16 0.52 -23.57
C PRO A 150 -28.74 1.06 -23.36
N LEU A 151 -28.01 0.54 -22.37
CA LEU A 151 -26.63 0.96 -22.10
C LEU A 151 -25.68 0.63 -23.25
N ARG A 152 -25.85 -0.54 -23.87
CA ARG A 152 -25.02 -0.96 -25.01
C ARG A 152 -25.35 -0.19 -26.29
N ALA A 153 -26.62 0.19 -26.44
CA ALA A 153 -27.09 1.01 -27.55
C ALA A 153 -26.83 2.51 -27.37
N TYR A 154 -26.36 2.91 -26.19
CA TYR A 154 -26.08 4.30 -25.88
C TYR A 154 -24.99 4.88 -26.79
N GLU A 155 -25.19 6.09 -27.30
CA GLU A 155 -24.23 6.73 -28.21
C GLU A 155 -22.84 6.84 -27.55
N ALA A 156 -22.82 7.26 -26.28
CA ALA A 156 -21.59 7.39 -25.49
C ALA A 156 -21.25 6.13 -24.68
N ALA A 157 -21.68 4.92 -25.11
CA ALA A 157 -21.47 3.68 -24.34
C ALA A 157 -19.99 3.41 -24.00
N LEU A 158 -19.06 3.75 -24.90
CA LEU A 158 -17.61 3.61 -24.65
C LEU A 158 -17.12 4.53 -23.52
N GLU A 159 -17.56 5.77 -23.52
CA GLU A 159 -17.20 6.75 -22.48
C GLU A 159 -17.75 6.30 -21.13
N LEU A 160 -19.01 5.86 -21.11
CA LEU A 160 -19.66 5.32 -19.93
C LEU A 160 -18.91 4.11 -19.36
N LEU A 161 -18.53 3.14 -20.21
CA LEU A 161 -17.72 1.99 -19.79
C LEU A 161 -16.40 2.43 -19.15
N ARG A 162 -15.67 3.34 -19.79
CA ARG A 162 -14.37 3.82 -19.29
C ARG A 162 -14.52 4.61 -18.00
N ASP A 163 -15.51 5.48 -17.90
CA ASP A 163 -15.74 6.29 -16.72
C ASP A 163 -16.11 5.42 -15.51
N ILE A 164 -17.02 4.46 -15.69
CA ILE A 164 -17.44 3.56 -14.62
C ILE A 164 -16.29 2.65 -14.19
N THR A 165 -15.59 2.00 -15.12
CA THR A 165 -14.46 1.12 -14.78
C THR A 165 -13.34 1.89 -14.08
N ASN A 166 -12.97 3.07 -14.58
CA ASN A 166 -11.97 3.92 -13.92
C ASN A 166 -12.41 4.37 -12.52
N ALA A 167 -13.68 4.73 -12.34
CA ALA A 167 -14.20 5.14 -11.03
C ALA A 167 -14.25 3.96 -10.04
N VAL A 168 -14.65 2.78 -10.50
CA VAL A 168 -14.63 1.52 -9.72
C VAL A 168 -13.20 1.16 -9.32
N ASP A 169 -12.24 1.23 -10.23
CA ASP A 169 -10.84 0.90 -9.92
C ASP A 169 -10.21 1.89 -8.94
N ARG A 170 -10.56 3.19 -9.03
CA ARG A 170 -10.15 4.18 -8.03
C ARG A 170 -10.76 3.88 -6.66
N LEU A 171 -12.02 3.46 -6.62
CA LEU A 171 -12.71 3.08 -5.38
C LEU A 171 -12.10 1.82 -4.77
N ARG A 172 -11.85 0.78 -5.59
CA ARG A 172 -11.11 -0.43 -5.18
C ARG A 172 -9.75 -0.08 -4.60
N CYS A 173 -8.96 0.74 -5.29
CA CYS A 173 -7.65 1.18 -4.77
C CYS A 173 -7.76 1.96 -3.43
N ALA A 174 -8.88 2.63 -3.18
CA ALA A 174 -9.13 3.33 -1.92
C ALA A 174 -9.55 2.37 -0.79
N VAL A 175 -10.33 1.33 -1.11
CA VAL A 175 -10.74 0.24 -0.20
C VAL A 175 -9.55 -0.67 0.12
N ASP A 176 -8.87 -1.17 -0.90
CA ASP A 176 -7.69 -2.05 -0.85
C ASP A 176 -6.42 -1.28 -0.44
N ARG A 177 -6.56 -0.29 0.45
CA ARG A 177 -5.48 0.59 0.86
C ARG A 177 -4.24 -0.26 1.18
N PRO A 178 -3.13 -0.08 0.43
CA PRO A 178 -1.95 -0.91 0.60
C PRO A 178 -1.46 -0.77 2.04
N ARG A 179 -1.20 -1.93 2.65
CA ARG A 179 -0.63 -2.03 4.00
C ARG A 179 0.66 -1.22 4.04
N GLU A 180 1.01 -0.70 5.21
CA GLU A 180 2.19 0.17 5.36
C GLU A 180 3.45 -0.48 4.74
N LEU A 181 3.89 0.10 3.62
CA LEU A 181 5.07 -0.36 2.90
C LEU A 181 6.32 0.02 3.70
N ARG A 182 7.12 -0.98 4.06
CA ARG A 182 8.40 -0.78 4.74
C ARG A 182 9.45 -0.34 3.73
N TYR A 183 10.20 0.69 4.07
CA TYR A 183 11.40 1.08 3.32
C TYR A 183 12.49 0.00 3.46
N LEU A 184 12.99 -0.50 2.34
CA LEU A 184 14.01 -1.55 2.31
C LEU A 184 15.42 -0.99 2.01
N GLY A 185 15.52 0.14 1.34
CA GLY A 185 16.78 0.72 0.88
C GLY A 185 16.72 1.22 -0.56
N PRO A 186 17.83 1.71 -1.12
CA PRO A 186 17.93 2.07 -2.53
C PRO A 186 18.10 0.83 -3.43
N CYS A 187 17.62 0.91 -4.67
CA CYS A 187 17.85 -0.08 -5.72
C CYS A 187 19.32 -0.11 -6.15
N SER A 188 19.90 -1.29 -6.33
CA SER A 188 21.30 -1.47 -6.76
C SER A 188 21.60 -0.83 -8.13
N GLU A 189 20.64 -0.86 -9.05
CA GLU A 189 20.84 -0.43 -10.44
C GLU A 189 20.59 1.07 -10.66
N CYS A 190 19.67 1.67 -9.91
CA CYS A 190 19.21 3.04 -10.18
C CYS A 190 19.10 3.95 -8.95
N GLY A 191 19.39 3.45 -7.75
CA GLY A 191 19.33 4.21 -6.51
C GLY A 191 17.92 4.60 -6.03
N ALA A 192 16.87 4.25 -6.78
CA ALA A 192 15.49 4.56 -6.41
C ALA A 192 15.07 3.82 -5.13
N GLU A 193 14.24 4.46 -4.31
CA GLU A 193 13.75 3.86 -3.06
C GLU A 193 12.90 2.61 -3.30
N LEU A 194 13.29 1.50 -2.67
CA LEU A 194 12.53 0.25 -2.64
C LEU A 194 11.66 0.20 -1.38
N ARG A 195 10.39 -0.13 -1.58
CA ARG A 195 9.41 -0.28 -0.51
C ARG A 195 8.57 -1.53 -0.77
N ALA A 196 8.38 -2.37 0.24
CA ALA A 196 7.67 -3.65 0.13
C ALA A 196 6.79 -3.91 1.35
N GLU A 197 5.85 -4.85 1.22
CA GLU A 197 5.02 -5.28 2.35
C GLU A 197 5.78 -6.20 3.31
N ARG A 198 5.28 -6.33 4.55
CA ARG A 198 5.86 -7.28 5.51
C ARG A 198 5.50 -8.70 5.09
N GLY A 199 6.51 -9.54 4.85
CA GLY A 199 6.36 -10.94 4.50
C GLY A 199 6.50 -11.24 3.00
N GLU A 200 6.62 -10.22 2.15
CA GLU A 200 7.02 -10.41 0.76
C GLU A 200 8.48 -10.87 0.69
N SER A 201 8.79 -11.71 -0.30
CA SER A 201 10.14 -12.20 -0.56
C SER A 201 10.82 -11.43 -1.70
N TRP A 202 10.03 -10.78 -2.57
CA TRP A 202 10.51 -10.09 -3.76
C TRP A 202 9.91 -8.69 -3.87
N VAL A 203 10.71 -7.72 -4.34
CA VAL A 203 10.28 -6.35 -4.61
C VAL A 203 10.70 -5.94 -6.01
N ARG A 204 9.78 -5.28 -6.74
CA ARG A 204 10.10 -4.69 -8.05
C ARG A 204 10.36 -3.21 -7.90
N CYS A 205 11.48 -2.75 -8.47
CA CYS A 205 11.79 -1.32 -8.53
C CYS A 205 10.68 -0.55 -9.28
N ARG A 206 10.14 0.50 -8.65
CA ARG A 206 9.05 1.32 -9.23
C ARG A 206 9.54 2.38 -10.22
N ALA A 207 10.85 2.61 -10.30
CA ALA A 207 11.43 3.51 -11.29
C ALA A 207 11.10 3.00 -12.70
N ARG A 208 10.49 3.86 -13.52
CA ARG A 208 10.00 3.52 -14.86
C ARG A 208 11.11 2.99 -15.78
N THR A 209 12.35 3.41 -15.54
CA THR A 209 13.55 3.07 -16.31
C THR A 209 14.21 1.73 -15.90
N CYS A 210 14.10 1.32 -14.63
CA CYS A 210 14.82 0.16 -14.11
C CYS A 210 13.94 -1.10 -14.06
N ARG A 211 12.76 -1.02 -13.41
CA ARG A 211 11.79 -2.12 -13.25
C ARG A 211 12.36 -3.49 -12.83
N THR A 212 13.58 -3.54 -12.29
CA THR A 212 14.30 -4.75 -11.90
C THR A 212 13.66 -5.37 -10.66
N GLN A 213 13.71 -6.70 -10.56
CA GLN A 213 13.22 -7.46 -9.41
C GLN A 213 14.39 -7.76 -8.48
N HIS A 214 14.19 -7.54 -7.18
CA HIS A 214 15.18 -7.81 -6.16
C HIS A 214 14.58 -8.72 -5.10
N GLU A 215 15.37 -9.67 -4.63
CA GLU A 215 15.03 -10.44 -3.45
C GLU A 215 15.23 -9.58 -2.21
N ILE A 216 14.22 -9.52 -1.35
CA ILE A 216 14.23 -8.67 -0.15
C ILE A 216 15.33 -9.12 0.81
N ALA A 217 15.55 -10.43 0.93
CA ALA A 217 16.62 -11.00 1.74
C ALA A 217 18.01 -10.52 1.29
N SER A 218 18.24 -10.39 -0.02
CA SER A 218 19.51 -9.86 -0.56
C SER A 218 19.70 -8.40 -0.17
N ILE A 219 18.66 -7.56 -0.34
CA ILE A 219 18.74 -6.14 0.02
C ILE A 219 19.00 -5.95 1.51
N GLU A 220 18.32 -6.73 2.37
CA GLU A 220 18.54 -6.67 3.82
C GLU A 220 19.95 -7.15 4.19
N ALA A 221 20.47 -8.19 3.52
CA ALA A 221 21.84 -8.67 3.71
C ALA A 221 22.88 -7.63 3.27
N ASP A 222 22.69 -6.99 2.12
CA ASP A 222 23.57 -5.95 1.60
C ASP A 222 23.56 -4.71 2.49
N ALA A 223 22.38 -4.28 2.94
CA ALA A 223 22.22 -3.16 3.86
C ALA A 223 22.90 -3.45 5.21
N ARG A 224 22.80 -4.70 5.69
CA ARG A 224 23.48 -5.15 6.90
C ARG A 224 25.00 -5.19 6.71
N ALA A 225 25.50 -5.76 5.62
CA ALA A 225 26.92 -5.82 5.32
C ALA A 225 27.53 -4.40 5.23
N ALA A 226 26.85 -3.49 4.53
CA ALA A 226 27.25 -2.10 4.43
C ALA A 226 27.25 -1.38 5.80
N ALA A 227 26.33 -1.72 6.71
CA ALA A 227 26.35 -1.19 8.07
C ALA A 227 27.49 -1.79 8.92
N GLU A 228 27.77 -3.08 8.74
CA GLU A 228 28.87 -3.78 9.43
C GLU A 228 30.25 -3.26 8.99
N ASP A 229 30.38 -2.79 7.76
CA ASP A 229 31.61 -2.18 7.22
C ASP A 229 31.87 -0.75 7.66
N ARG A 230 30.89 -0.07 8.25
CA ARG A 230 31.07 1.30 8.73
C ARG A 230 31.97 1.34 9.98
N LEU A 231 32.76 2.41 10.01
CA LEU A 231 33.67 2.73 11.11
C LEU A 231 32.99 3.70 12.06
N TYR A 232 33.06 3.39 13.35
CA TYR A 232 32.43 4.16 14.42
C TYR A 232 33.39 4.33 15.59
N THR A 233 33.27 5.43 16.32
CA THR A 233 33.95 5.57 17.62
C THR A 233 33.30 4.66 18.66
N LEU A 234 34.00 4.39 19.78
CA LEU A 234 33.46 3.58 20.88
C LEU A 234 32.15 4.15 21.46
N ALA A 235 31.99 5.47 21.46
CA ALA A 235 30.78 6.13 21.95
C ALA A 235 29.58 5.90 21.02
N GLU A 236 29.81 6.02 19.70
CA GLU A 236 28.80 5.79 18.66
C GLU A 236 28.42 4.31 18.57
N LEU A 237 29.40 3.41 18.68
CA LEU A 237 29.18 1.96 18.69
C LEU A 237 28.15 1.56 19.75
N GLY A 238 28.19 2.15 20.96
CA GLY A 238 27.21 1.85 22.00
C GLY A 238 25.77 2.15 21.59
N GLY A 239 25.55 3.24 20.83
CA GLY A 239 24.23 3.59 20.30
C GLY A 239 23.81 2.65 19.16
N VAL A 240 24.70 2.42 18.20
CA VAL A 240 24.43 1.57 17.03
C VAL A 240 24.17 0.12 17.43
N LEU A 241 24.95 -0.43 18.37
CA LEU A 241 24.74 -1.80 18.87
C LEU A 241 23.38 -1.97 19.54
N THR A 242 22.93 -0.94 20.28
CA THR A 242 21.58 -0.94 20.88
C THR A 242 20.50 -0.93 19.80
N ALA A 243 20.66 -0.12 18.75
CA ALA A 243 19.72 -0.06 17.63
C ALA A 243 19.66 -1.38 16.82
N VAL A 244 20.79 -2.08 16.70
CA VAL A 244 20.89 -3.41 16.06
C VAL A 244 20.42 -4.54 16.99
N GLY A 245 20.16 -4.25 18.27
CA GLY A 245 19.67 -5.21 19.26
C GLY A 245 20.74 -6.05 19.95
N ALA A 246 22.02 -5.76 19.71
CA ALA A 246 23.14 -6.41 20.40
C ALA A 246 23.30 -5.80 21.81
N ARG A 247 23.15 -6.62 22.85
CA ARG A 247 23.21 -6.17 24.26
C ARG A 247 24.64 -6.12 24.78
N ILE A 248 25.49 -5.28 24.18
CA ILE A 248 26.88 -5.08 24.62
C ILE A 248 26.98 -3.78 25.42
N GLY A 249 27.33 -3.90 26.71
CA GLY A 249 27.52 -2.74 27.57
C GLY A 249 28.76 -1.91 27.21
N ARG A 250 28.72 -0.58 27.41
CA ARG A 250 29.85 0.33 27.16
C ARG A 250 31.15 -0.14 27.85
N ALA A 251 31.07 -0.58 29.11
CA ALA A 251 32.24 -1.07 29.85
C ALA A 251 32.93 -2.25 29.16
N THR A 252 32.16 -3.14 28.52
CA THR A 252 32.69 -4.27 27.75
C THR A 252 33.42 -3.79 26.50
N LEU A 253 32.88 -2.81 25.78
CA LEU A 253 33.53 -2.22 24.60
C LEU A 253 34.88 -1.60 24.95
N TYR A 254 34.94 -0.76 25.99
CA TYR A 254 36.18 -0.14 26.45
C TYR A 254 37.20 -1.18 26.93
N ARG A 255 36.74 -2.24 27.62
CA ARG A 255 37.61 -3.36 28.03
C ARG A 255 38.18 -4.10 26.82
N TRP A 256 37.37 -4.38 25.80
CA TRP A 256 37.83 -5.05 24.58
C TRP A 256 38.82 -4.20 23.80
N ALA A 257 38.60 -2.89 23.71
CA ALA A 257 39.54 -1.95 23.11
C ALA A 257 40.87 -1.89 23.89
N GLY A 258 40.82 -1.75 25.22
CA GLY A 258 42.00 -1.71 26.08
C GLY A 258 42.81 -3.02 26.07
N ALA A 259 42.13 -4.15 25.96
CA ALA A 259 42.75 -5.47 25.83
C ALA A 259 43.15 -5.83 24.39
N ARG A 260 42.98 -4.91 23.42
CA ARG A 260 43.25 -5.09 21.98
C ARG A 260 42.57 -6.33 21.37
N ARG A 261 41.37 -6.67 21.87
CA ARG A 261 40.54 -7.75 21.29
C ARG A 261 39.77 -7.29 20.05
N ILE A 262 39.58 -5.98 19.93
CA ILE A 262 39.10 -5.30 18.72
C ILE A 262 40.20 -4.35 18.25
N GLU A 263 40.48 -4.37 16.95
CA GLU A 263 41.54 -3.54 16.36
C GLU A 263 40.97 -2.20 15.88
N PRO A 264 41.63 -1.07 16.20
CA PRO A 264 41.27 0.21 15.59
C PRO A 264 41.61 0.17 14.09
N ARG A 265 40.68 0.62 13.25
CA ARG A 265 40.85 0.68 11.79
C ARG A 265 41.28 2.06 11.28
N GLY A 266 41.29 3.05 12.16
CA GLY A 266 41.72 4.41 11.86
C GLY A 266 41.44 5.35 13.01
N TRP A 267 41.56 6.63 12.71
CA TRP A 267 41.38 7.75 13.63
C TRP A 267 40.40 8.74 13.02
N GLN A 268 39.40 9.13 13.79
CA GLN A 268 38.53 10.24 13.45
C GLN A 268 39.24 11.53 13.82
N HIS A 269 39.50 12.33 12.80
CA HIS A 269 40.07 13.65 12.88
C HIS A 269 39.01 14.69 12.51
N GLU A 270 38.98 15.79 13.26
CA GLU A 270 38.08 16.92 13.02
C GLU A 270 38.91 18.14 12.66
N ASP A 271 38.66 18.68 11.46
CA ASP A 271 39.30 19.90 10.96
C ASP A 271 38.26 20.96 10.55
N GLU A 272 38.73 22.09 10.01
CA GLU A 272 37.88 23.18 9.54
C GLU A 272 36.90 22.77 8.42
N TYR A 273 37.18 21.68 7.72
CA TYR A 273 36.35 21.15 6.62
C TYR A 273 35.44 20.00 7.05
N GLY A 274 35.49 19.59 8.32
CA GLY A 274 34.57 18.63 8.93
C GLY A 274 35.27 17.41 9.51
N GLN A 275 34.52 16.30 9.60
CA GLN A 275 34.99 15.05 10.18
C GLN A 275 35.48 14.09 9.10
N ARG A 276 36.71 13.59 9.24
CA ARG A 276 37.28 12.58 8.35
C ARG A 276 37.95 11.45 9.12
N ILE A 277 38.10 10.31 8.45
CA ILE A 277 38.80 9.16 9.00
C ILE A 277 40.18 9.07 8.34
N THR A 278 41.24 9.09 9.15
CA THR A 278 42.63 8.93 8.74
C THR A 278 43.18 7.58 9.21
N ASP A 279 44.19 7.06 8.51
CA ASP A 279 44.89 5.82 8.86
C ASP A 279 45.87 6.02 10.03
N HIS A 280 46.40 7.24 10.19
CA HIS A 280 47.27 7.64 11.29
C HIS A 280 46.65 8.76 12.12
N GLN A 281 47.15 8.91 13.33
CA GLN A 281 46.77 10.00 14.23
C GLN A 281 47.39 11.32 13.74
N VAL A 282 46.56 12.32 13.46
CA VAL A 282 46.98 13.65 13.00
C VAL A 282 47.11 14.61 14.18
N SER A 283 46.19 14.52 15.14
CA SER A 283 46.16 15.31 16.36
C SER A 283 46.03 14.43 17.61
N GLU A 284 46.56 14.93 18.74
CA GLU A 284 46.50 14.23 20.03
C GLU A 284 45.06 13.96 20.51
N GLY A 285 44.09 14.77 20.06
CA GLY A 285 42.66 14.62 20.36
C GLY A 285 41.87 13.67 19.45
N ASP A 286 42.49 13.05 18.44
CA ASP A 286 41.78 12.20 17.49
C ASP A 286 41.25 10.92 18.17
N ARG A 287 40.07 10.48 17.75
CA ARG A 287 39.38 9.32 18.36
C ARG A 287 39.56 8.08 17.50
N GLN A 288 39.93 6.96 18.11
CA GLN A 288 40.01 5.70 17.37
C GLN A 288 38.63 5.24 16.89
N VAL A 289 38.57 4.80 15.64
CA VAL A 289 37.38 4.21 15.03
C VAL A 289 37.54 2.70 14.81
N TYR A 290 36.42 2.00 14.93
CA TYR A 290 36.33 0.56 14.93
C TYR A 290 35.21 0.12 13.97
N ARG A 291 35.43 -0.99 13.27
CA ARG A 291 34.44 -1.57 12.36
C ARG A 291 33.35 -2.28 13.18
N LEU A 292 32.08 -2.00 12.88
CA LEU A 292 30.95 -2.60 13.59
C LEU A 292 30.96 -4.14 13.48
N GLY A 293 31.25 -4.67 12.29
CA GLY A 293 31.34 -6.10 12.04
C GLY A 293 32.34 -6.83 12.93
N ASP A 294 33.51 -6.23 13.20
CA ASP A 294 34.55 -6.84 14.03
C ASP A 294 34.08 -6.99 15.49
N VAL A 295 33.30 -6.03 15.98
CA VAL A 295 32.70 -6.06 17.32
C VAL A 295 31.60 -7.11 17.42
N LEU A 296 30.72 -7.21 16.43
CA LEU A 296 29.65 -8.22 16.39
C LEU A 296 30.22 -9.65 16.27
N LEU A 297 31.26 -9.84 15.46
CA LEU A 297 31.98 -11.11 15.35
C LEU A 297 32.62 -11.53 16.68
N LEU A 298 33.20 -10.60 17.43
CA LEU A 298 33.75 -10.89 18.74
C LEU A 298 32.66 -11.24 19.75
N ALA A 299 31.53 -10.53 19.73
CA ALA A 299 30.39 -10.82 20.61
C ALA A 299 29.82 -12.22 20.40
N THR A 300 29.61 -12.61 19.14
CA THR A 300 29.12 -13.96 18.81
C THR A 300 30.13 -15.07 19.17
N ARG A 301 31.43 -14.80 19.12
CA ARG A 301 32.48 -15.73 19.59
C ARG A 301 32.47 -15.86 21.12
N ASP A 302 32.38 -14.75 21.85
CA ASP A 302 32.30 -14.75 23.32
C ASP A 302 31.03 -15.44 23.83
N GLU A 303 29.89 -15.28 23.15
CA GLU A 303 28.65 -16.03 23.47
C GLU A 303 28.82 -17.53 23.28
N LYS A 304 29.47 -17.97 22.19
CA LYS A 304 29.72 -19.39 21.91
C LYS A 304 30.73 -20.01 22.88
N GLN A 305 31.74 -19.25 23.31
CA GLN A 305 32.76 -19.72 24.25
C GLN A 305 32.31 -19.64 25.72
N GLY A 306 31.49 -18.65 26.06
CA GLY A 306 30.86 -18.49 27.38
C GLY A 306 29.68 -19.43 27.64
N GLY A 307 29.14 -20.08 26.60
CA GLY A 307 28.12 -21.14 26.72
C GLY A 307 28.63 -22.48 27.27
N SER A 308 29.91 -22.58 27.63
CA SER A 308 30.51 -23.77 28.28
C SER A 308 30.85 -23.54 29.76
N ALA A 309 30.16 -22.61 30.42
CA ALA A 309 30.15 -22.48 31.88
C ALA A 309 28.76 -22.01 32.33
N ALA A 310 27.79 -22.93 32.28
CA ALA A 310 26.57 -22.87 33.07
C ALA A 310 26.69 -23.89 34.21
#